data_AF-A0A9W8I2H0-F1
#
_entry.id   AF-A0A9W8I2H0-F1
#
_cell.length_a   1.000
_cell.length_b   1.000
_cell.length_c   1.000
_cell.angle_alpha   90.00
_cell.angle_beta   90.00
_cell.angle_gamma   90.00
#
_symmetry.space_group_name_H-M   'P 1'
#
loop_
_entity.id
_entity.type
_entity.pdbx_description
1 polymer ?
#
loop_
_entity_poly.entity_id
_entity_poly.type
_entity_poly.pdbx_seq_one_letter_code
_entity_poly.pdbx_strand_id
1 'polypeptide(L)'
;MVLGQSDADLWNATPVAVFLVSSLAAFVLECRPKNDKLYDWILSNAANGEESESLLARSPEKRANVFSRFTFAWMTPLLEKGRRTPLTMEDTFPLRKDFYPDEVSAKLQRHWQRELKRQTPSLLRASIRTFGSTWALSSAFKLMSDIVSFLNPILLSRLLGFVASYNTPQGEPIEYGYFYAAAMFIVACVQTLASQQHLVQNQRIRTIMKAGYITAIYQKTMLLSNDT
;
A
#
# COMPACT_ATOMS: atom_id res chain seq x y z
N MET A 1 5.10 11.46 -52.80
CA MET A 1 6.10 11.63 -51.73
C MET A 1 5.40 11.92 -50.39
N VAL A 2 4.41 11.10 -50.00
CA VAL A 2 3.62 11.27 -48.75
C VAL A 2 3.42 9.93 -48.02
N LEU A 3 3.74 8.79 -48.67
CA LEU A 3 3.60 7.45 -48.08
C LEU A 3 4.71 7.07 -47.09
N GLY A 4 5.77 7.88 -46.92
CA GLY A 4 6.91 7.57 -46.04
C GLY A 4 6.84 8.19 -44.64
N GLN A 5 5.85 9.05 -44.37
CA GLN A 5 5.73 9.76 -43.09
C GLN A 5 4.75 9.07 -42.13
N SER A 6 3.72 8.39 -42.65
CA SER A 6 2.75 7.62 -41.86
C SER A 6 3.35 6.37 -41.21
N ASP A 7 4.34 5.73 -41.83
CA ASP A 7 4.97 4.52 -41.28
C ASP A 7 5.97 4.86 -40.15
N ALA A 8 6.54 6.07 -40.14
CA ALA A 8 7.50 6.50 -39.12
C ALA A 8 6.82 6.80 -37.77
N ASP A 9 5.56 7.23 -37.77
CA ASP A 9 4.79 7.49 -36.55
C ASP A 9 4.24 6.19 -35.93
N LEU A 10 3.95 5.19 -36.76
CA LEU A 10 3.58 3.83 -36.33
C LEU A 10 4.69 3.14 -35.51
N TRP A 11 5.97 3.37 -35.80
CA TRP A 11 7.09 2.83 -34.99
C TRP A 11 7.34 3.58 -33.67
N ASN A 12 6.80 4.80 -33.49
CA ASN A 12 6.96 5.59 -32.26
C ASN A 12 5.77 5.44 -31.29
N ALA A 13 4.56 5.21 -31.81
CA ALA A 13 3.38 4.94 -30.99
C ALA A 13 3.29 3.46 -30.51
N THR A 14 3.75 2.51 -31.33
CA THR A 14 3.78 1.08 -30.99
C THR A 14 4.61 0.74 -29.76
N PRO A 15 5.82 1.29 -29.50
CA PRO A 15 6.58 0.94 -28.31
C PRO A 15 5.82 1.35 -27.04
N VAL A 16 5.22 2.55 -27.00
CA VAL A 16 4.48 3.01 -25.80
C VAL A 16 3.23 2.16 -25.57
N ALA A 17 2.48 1.83 -26.62
CA ALA A 17 1.32 0.94 -26.51
C ALA A 17 1.73 -0.48 -26.07
N VAL A 18 2.83 -1.02 -26.61
CA VAL A 18 3.38 -2.32 -26.22
C VAL A 18 3.93 -2.27 -24.80
N PHE A 19 4.55 -1.17 -24.36
CA PHE A 19 5.00 -0.97 -22.97
C PHE A 19 3.83 -0.85 -22.01
N LEU A 20 2.74 -0.16 -22.37
CA LEU A 20 1.54 -0.06 -21.55
C LEU A 20 0.81 -1.39 -21.46
N VAL A 21 0.65 -2.11 -22.57
CA VAL A 21 0.04 -3.45 -22.60
C VAL A 21 0.93 -4.48 -21.90
N SER A 22 2.25 -4.43 -22.07
CA SER A 22 3.20 -5.28 -21.37
C SER A 22 3.28 -4.96 -19.89
N SER A 23 3.18 -3.69 -19.50
CA SER A 23 3.15 -3.26 -18.10
C SER A 23 1.82 -3.63 -17.45
N LEU A 24 0.70 -3.52 -18.17
CA LEU A 24 -0.62 -3.98 -17.72
C LEU A 24 -0.67 -5.50 -17.64
N ALA A 25 -0.10 -6.23 -18.61
CA ALA A 25 -0.02 -7.69 -18.60
C ALA A 25 0.92 -8.19 -17.50
N ALA A 26 2.07 -7.54 -17.29
CA ALA A 26 2.95 -7.81 -16.16
C ALA A 26 2.22 -7.50 -14.85
N PHE A 27 1.55 -6.36 -14.74
CA PHE A 27 0.73 -6.01 -13.59
C PHE A 27 -0.36 -7.05 -13.32
N VAL A 28 -1.06 -7.55 -14.33
CA VAL A 28 -2.11 -8.59 -14.19
C VAL A 28 -1.51 -9.96 -13.85
N LEU A 29 -0.38 -10.33 -14.45
CA LEU A 29 0.33 -11.58 -14.18
C LEU A 29 1.00 -11.56 -12.80
N GLU A 30 1.38 -10.40 -12.29
CA GLU A 30 2.02 -10.24 -10.99
C GLU A 30 1.02 -9.91 -9.87
N CYS A 31 -0.18 -9.46 -10.25
CA CYS A 31 -1.38 -9.49 -9.40
C CYS A 31 -1.95 -10.90 -9.23
N ARG A 32 -1.62 -11.87 -10.10
CA ARG A 32 -1.96 -13.27 -9.85
C ARG A 32 -1.14 -13.73 -8.63
N PRO A 33 -1.77 -14.15 -7.53
CA PRO A 33 -1.03 -14.72 -6.41
C PRO A 33 -0.23 -15.92 -6.94
N LYS A 34 1.10 -15.83 -6.87
CA LYS A 34 1.97 -16.97 -7.17
C LYS A 34 1.56 -18.08 -6.20
N ASN A 35 1.21 -19.24 -6.75
CA ASN A 35 0.71 -20.39 -6.02
C ASN A 35 1.82 -20.91 -5.10
N ASP A 36 1.99 -20.27 -3.94
CA ASP A 36 3.01 -20.61 -2.98
C ASP A 36 2.46 -21.76 -2.16
N LYS A 37 3.22 -22.87 -2.08
CA LYS A 37 2.85 -24.07 -1.29
C LYS A 37 2.49 -23.73 0.17
N LEU A 38 2.88 -22.55 0.64
CA LEU A 38 2.50 -21.96 1.92
C LEU A 38 0.98 -21.78 2.08
N TYR A 39 0.26 -21.37 1.03
CA TYR A 39 -1.18 -21.13 1.10
C TYR A 39 -1.96 -22.44 1.18
N ASP A 40 -1.62 -23.41 0.34
CA ASP A 40 -2.20 -24.76 0.35
C ASP A 40 -1.87 -25.48 1.67
N TRP A 41 -0.66 -25.30 2.20
CA TRP A 41 -0.24 -25.86 3.49
C TRP A 41 -0.93 -25.21 4.70
N ILE A 42 -1.13 -23.87 4.70
CA ILE A 42 -1.91 -23.18 5.75
C ILE A 42 -3.37 -23.66 5.75
N LEU A 43 -3.95 -23.84 4.56
CA LEU A 43 -5.34 -24.32 4.41
C LEU A 43 -5.46 -25.81 4.74
N SER A 44 -4.45 -26.64 4.46
CA SER A 44 -4.43 -28.07 4.83
C SER A 44 -4.20 -28.30 6.32
N ASN A 45 -3.33 -27.51 6.96
CA ASN A 45 -3.02 -27.65 8.38
C ASN A 45 -4.07 -26.95 9.26
N ALA A 46 -4.80 -25.95 8.74
CA ALA A 46 -6.01 -25.45 9.39
C ALA A 46 -7.11 -26.53 9.56
N ALA A 47 -7.08 -27.59 8.74
CA ALA A 47 -8.01 -28.72 8.83
C ALA A 47 -7.49 -29.87 9.72
N ASN A 48 -6.17 -29.94 9.94
CA ASN A 48 -5.50 -30.99 10.70
C ASN A 48 -4.78 -30.33 11.88
N GLY A 49 -5.44 -30.27 13.05
CA GLY A 49 -5.05 -29.45 14.20
C GLY A 49 -3.75 -29.78 14.94
N GLU A 50 -2.62 -30.04 14.24
CA GLU A 50 -1.30 -30.24 14.86
C GLU A 50 -0.16 -29.53 14.10
N GLU A 51 0.82 -29.05 14.90
CA GLU A 51 2.07 -28.34 14.57
C GLU A 51 1.97 -26.90 13.99
N SER A 52 1.50 -26.00 14.86
CA SER A 52 1.32 -24.57 14.58
C SER A 52 2.47 -23.64 15.01
N GLU A 53 3.48 -24.10 15.75
CA GLU A 53 4.29 -23.16 16.54
C GLU A 53 5.39 -22.41 15.77
N SER A 54 5.99 -23.01 14.73
CA SER A 54 7.23 -22.46 14.12
C SER A 54 7.02 -21.67 12.81
N LEU A 55 5.97 -21.98 12.04
CA LEU A 55 5.69 -21.34 10.74
C LEU A 55 4.53 -20.32 10.81
N LEU A 56 3.56 -20.50 11.72
CA LEU A 56 2.67 -19.41 12.15
C LEU A 56 3.42 -18.34 12.97
N ALA A 57 4.71 -18.51 13.26
CA ALA A 57 5.52 -17.50 13.92
C ALA A 57 5.85 -16.29 13.02
N ARG A 58 5.56 -16.34 11.72
CA ARG A 58 5.91 -15.26 10.76
C ARG A 58 4.68 -14.79 9.98
N SER A 59 4.38 -13.49 10.10
CA SER A 59 3.28 -12.84 9.37
C SER A 59 3.45 -13.00 7.84
N PRO A 60 2.44 -13.52 7.12
CA PRO A 60 2.50 -13.76 5.67
C PRO A 60 2.71 -12.47 4.86
N GLU A 61 2.34 -11.32 5.45
CA GLU A 61 2.60 -10.00 4.88
C GLU A 61 4.10 -9.71 4.64
N LYS A 62 5.03 -10.39 5.33
CA LYS A 62 6.48 -10.23 5.10
C LYS A 62 7.00 -11.03 3.89
N ARG A 63 6.32 -12.11 3.50
CA ARG A 63 6.73 -12.96 2.36
C ARG A 63 6.00 -12.61 1.06
N ALA A 64 4.88 -11.89 1.15
CA ALA A 64 4.09 -11.47 0.02
C ALA A 64 4.92 -10.62 -0.97
N ASN A 65 4.81 -10.92 -2.27
CA ASN A 65 5.36 -10.08 -3.33
C ASN A 65 4.80 -8.66 -3.22
N VAL A 66 5.52 -7.66 -3.74
CA VAL A 66 5.13 -6.25 -3.70
C VAL A 66 3.68 -6.08 -4.20
N PHE A 67 3.33 -6.72 -5.31
CA PHE A 67 1.97 -6.70 -5.87
C PHE A 67 0.91 -7.41 -5.01
N SER A 68 1.26 -8.54 -4.36
CA SER A 68 0.38 -9.23 -3.40
C SER A 68 0.12 -8.35 -2.16
N ARG A 69 1.11 -7.54 -1.78
CA ARG A 69 0.97 -6.54 -0.71
C ARG A 69 0.08 -5.38 -1.13
N PHE A 70 0.20 -4.93 -2.39
CA PHE A 70 -0.66 -3.89 -2.99
C PHE A 70 -2.12 -4.32 -3.17
N THR A 71 -2.37 -5.59 -3.48
CA THR A 71 -3.72 -6.13 -3.72
C THR A 71 -4.34 -6.78 -2.48
N PHE A 72 -3.63 -6.80 -1.34
CA PHE A 72 -4.02 -7.53 -0.12
C PHE A 72 -4.28 -9.02 -0.35
N ALA A 73 -3.74 -9.61 -1.42
CA ALA A 73 -3.95 -11.02 -1.75
C ALA A 73 -3.42 -11.97 -0.66
N TRP A 74 -2.49 -11.52 0.18
CA TRP A 74 -2.03 -12.28 1.35
C TRP A 74 -3.12 -12.53 2.41
N MET A 75 -4.21 -11.75 2.43
CA MET A 75 -5.35 -11.93 3.35
C MET A 75 -6.41 -12.90 2.81
N THR A 76 -6.43 -13.16 1.50
CA THR A 76 -7.40 -14.06 0.85
C THR A 76 -7.59 -15.42 1.53
N PRO A 77 -6.55 -16.16 1.98
CA PRO A 77 -6.77 -17.45 2.65
C PRO A 77 -7.54 -17.32 3.97
N LEU A 78 -7.32 -16.24 4.73
CA LEU A 78 -8.05 -15.98 5.98
C LEU A 78 -9.52 -15.66 5.70
N LEU A 79 -9.79 -14.90 4.64
CA LEU A 79 -11.16 -14.60 4.20
C LEU A 79 -11.88 -15.85 3.72
N GLU A 80 -11.19 -16.73 2.99
CA GLU A 80 -11.74 -17.99 2.52
C GLU A 80 -12.02 -18.96 3.67
N LYS A 81 -11.17 -19.00 4.70
CA LYS A 81 -11.43 -19.73 5.95
C LYS A 81 -12.65 -19.16 6.67
N GLY A 82 -12.72 -17.84 6.81
CA GLY A 82 -13.85 -17.14 7.44
C GLY A 82 -15.18 -17.29 6.69
N ARG A 83 -15.14 -17.56 5.38
CA ARG A 83 -16.32 -17.88 4.57
C ARG A 83 -16.94 -19.23 4.93
N ARG A 84 -16.13 -20.18 5.40
CA ARG A 84 -16.55 -21.57 5.68
C ARG A 84 -16.78 -21.83 7.17
N THR A 85 -15.98 -21.22 8.03
CA THR A 85 -15.98 -21.44 9.48
C THR A 85 -15.86 -20.10 10.23
N PRO A 86 -16.53 -19.90 11.37
CA PRO A 86 -16.35 -18.71 12.18
C PRO A 86 -14.88 -18.61 12.63
N LEU A 87 -14.26 -17.45 12.39
CA LEU A 87 -12.85 -17.22 12.72
C LEU A 87 -12.65 -17.11 14.23
N THR A 88 -11.69 -17.87 14.75
CA THR A 88 -11.22 -17.76 16.14
C THR A 88 -9.92 -16.96 16.20
N MET A 89 -9.52 -16.49 17.39
CA MET A 89 -8.29 -15.72 17.55
C MET A 89 -7.04 -16.52 17.17
N GLU A 90 -7.07 -17.84 17.35
CA GLU A 90 -5.98 -18.77 17.02
C GLU A 90 -5.74 -18.88 15.50
N ASP A 91 -6.76 -18.60 14.70
CA ASP A 91 -6.69 -18.63 13.24
C ASP A 91 -6.08 -17.36 12.63
N THR A 92 -5.87 -16.34 13.45
CA THR A 92 -5.39 -15.04 13.00
C THR A 92 -3.88 -15.04 12.82
N PHE A 93 -3.40 -14.31 11.81
CA PHE A 93 -1.96 -14.18 11.61
C PHE A 93 -1.26 -13.48 12.78
N PRO A 94 -0.04 -13.90 13.15
CA PRO A 94 0.72 -13.24 14.20
C PRO A 94 1.01 -11.79 13.82
N LEU A 95 1.03 -10.92 14.84
CA LEU A 95 1.48 -9.56 14.66
C LEU A 95 2.98 -9.53 14.33
N ARG A 96 3.37 -8.56 13.49
CA ARG A 96 4.78 -8.31 13.20
C ARG A 96 5.50 -7.84 14.47
N LYS A 97 6.71 -8.37 14.73
CA LYS A 97 7.53 -8.00 15.89
C LYS A 97 7.67 -6.49 16.10
N ASP A 98 7.82 -5.77 15.00
CA ASP A 98 7.97 -4.31 14.96
C ASP A 98 6.75 -3.53 15.50
N PHE A 99 5.61 -4.20 15.73
CA PHE A 99 4.36 -3.60 16.22
C PHE A 99 3.90 -4.16 17.55
N TYR A 100 4.66 -5.05 18.19
CA TYR A 100 4.30 -5.46 19.54
C TYR A 100 4.26 -4.23 20.45
N PRO A 101 3.22 -4.08 21.29
CA PRO A 101 3.06 -2.93 22.15
C PRO A 101 4.28 -2.66 23.04
N ASP A 102 4.96 -3.72 23.48
CA ASP A 102 6.15 -3.63 24.33
C ASP A 102 7.34 -2.98 23.60
N GLU A 103 7.61 -3.41 22.36
CA GLU A 103 8.68 -2.84 21.52
C GLU A 103 8.39 -1.38 21.19
N VAL A 104 7.13 -1.08 20.88
CA VAL A 104 6.67 0.26 20.53
C VAL A 104 6.76 1.19 21.74
N SER A 105 6.29 0.73 22.91
CA SER A 105 6.39 1.45 24.18
C SER A 105 7.85 1.68 24.56
N ALA A 106 8.71 0.65 24.46
CA ALA A 106 10.14 0.78 24.75
C ALA A 106 10.81 1.81 23.83
N LYS A 107 10.49 1.82 22.54
CA LYS A 107 11.00 2.81 21.59
C LYS A 107 10.54 4.23 21.95
N LEU A 108 9.25 4.40 22.26
CA LEU A 108 8.68 5.68 22.71
C LEU A 108 9.35 6.16 24.00
N GLN A 109 9.54 5.27 24.97
CA GLN A 109 10.15 5.58 26.26
C GLN A 109 11.62 5.97 26.11
N ARG A 110 12.39 5.31 25.23
CA ARG A 110 13.77 5.72 24.90
C ARG A 110 13.82 7.15 24.33
N HIS A 111 12.87 7.55 23.50
CA HIS A 111 12.79 8.92 22.99
C HIS A 111 12.32 9.91 24.06
N TRP A 112 11.38 9.52 24.91
CA TRP A 112 10.90 10.30 26.04
C TRP A 112 12.01 10.61 27.04
N GLN A 113 12.82 9.62 27.42
CA GLN A 113 13.97 9.80 28.33
C GLN A 113 15.02 10.76 27.79
N ARG A 114 15.20 10.82 26.46
CA ARG A 114 16.09 11.81 25.82
C ARG A 114 15.47 13.21 25.83
N GLU A 115 14.16 13.32 25.67
CA GLU A 115 13.45 14.60 25.69
C GLU A 115 13.38 15.19 27.10
N LEU A 116 13.31 14.36 28.15
CA LEU A 116 13.35 14.79 29.55
C LEU A 116 14.64 15.54 29.94
N LYS A 117 15.73 15.34 29.20
CA LYS A 117 17.00 16.06 29.42
C LYS A 117 17.00 17.50 28.87
N ARG A 118 15.93 17.92 28.20
CA ARG A 118 15.79 19.27 27.63
C ARG A 118 15.09 20.20 28.60
N GLN A 119 15.32 21.50 28.45
CA GLN A 119 14.69 22.53 29.30
C GLN A 119 13.15 22.53 29.19
N THR A 120 12.60 22.19 28.01
CA THR A 120 11.15 22.13 27.76
C THR A 120 10.76 20.76 27.19
N PRO A 121 10.48 19.76 28.05
CA PRO A 121 10.11 18.43 27.60
C PRO A 121 8.73 18.45 26.94
N SER A 122 8.61 17.82 25.78
CA SER A 122 7.34 17.74 25.04
C SER A 122 7.07 16.33 24.53
N LEU A 123 5.93 15.76 24.94
CA LEU A 123 5.55 14.40 24.55
C LEU A 123 5.32 14.30 23.03
N LEU A 124 4.76 15.35 22.43
CA LEU A 124 4.54 15.42 20.99
C LEU A 124 5.85 15.31 20.21
N ARG A 125 6.92 15.97 20.64
CA ARG A 125 8.21 15.90 19.96
C ARG A 125 8.84 14.51 20.08
N ALA A 126 8.77 13.89 21.26
CA ALA A 126 9.23 12.51 21.45
C ALA A 126 8.45 11.52 20.56
N SER A 127 7.15 11.75 20.40
CA SER A 127 6.26 10.93 19.58
C SER A 127 6.54 11.09 18.08
N ILE A 128 6.69 12.33 17.60
CA ILE A 128 7.10 12.65 16.23
C ILE A 128 8.47 12.04 15.92
N ARG A 129 9.41 12.03 16.86
CA ARG A 129 10.73 11.41 16.63
C ARG A 129 10.67 9.88 16.56
N THR A 130 9.71 9.26 17.23
CA THR A 130 9.54 7.80 17.30
C THR A 130 8.87 7.24 16.04
N PHE A 131 7.78 7.87 15.60
CA PHE A 131 6.92 7.41 14.50
C PHE A 131 7.10 8.22 13.21
N GLY A 132 7.59 9.45 13.32
CA GLY A 132 7.61 10.42 12.23
C GLY A 132 8.57 10.09 11.10
N SER A 133 9.68 9.37 11.31
CA SER A 133 10.56 9.02 10.18
C SER A 133 9.90 8.01 9.23
N THR A 134 9.23 7.00 9.78
CA THR A 134 8.51 5.98 9.01
C THR A 134 7.27 6.56 8.34
N TRP A 135 6.56 7.45 9.06
CA TRP A 135 5.42 8.17 8.50
C TRP A 135 5.84 9.16 7.40
N ALA A 136 6.89 9.96 7.62
CA ALA A 136 7.35 10.97 6.68
C ALA A 136 7.82 10.38 5.35
N LEU A 137 8.55 9.26 5.38
CA LEU A 137 8.96 8.57 4.16
C LEU A 137 7.74 8.12 3.35
N SER A 138 6.74 7.54 4.02
CA SER A 138 5.50 7.08 3.39
C SER A 138 4.68 8.25 2.83
N SER A 139 4.61 9.36 3.57
CA SER A 139 3.92 10.58 3.16
C SER A 139 4.61 11.23 1.96
N ALA A 140 5.94 11.25 1.88
CA ALA A 140 6.66 11.82 0.74
C ALA A 140 6.36 11.07 -0.57
N PHE A 141 6.38 9.73 -0.55
CA PHE A 141 5.99 8.92 -1.71
C PHE A 141 4.52 9.11 -2.09
N LYS A 142 3.63 9.30 -1.10
CA LYS A 142 2.21 9.59 -1.37
C LYS A 142 2.02 10.95 -2.03
N LEU A 143 2.70 11.99 -1.55
CA LEU A 143 2.63 13.33 -2.16
C LEU A 143 3.07 13.31 -3.62
N MET A 144 4.13 12.56 -3.95
CA MET A 144 4.54 12.37 -5.33
C MET A 144 3.44 11.73 -6.19
N SER A 145 2.77 10.71 -5.65
CA SER A 145 1.63 10.06 -6.32
C SER A 145 0.41 10.98 -6.47
N ASP A 146 0.20 11.90 -5.53
CA ASP A 146 -0.90 12.86 -5.59
C ASP A 146 -0.63 13.94 -6.65
N ILE A 147 0.63 14.34 -6.83
CA ILE A 147 1.05 15.22 -7.93
C ILE A 147 0.72 14.59 -9.29
N VAL A 148 1.02 13.29 -9.46
CA VAL A 148 0.69 12.53 -10.68
C VAL A 148 -0.84 12.43 -10.89
N SER A 149 -1.63 12.46 -9.82
CA SER A 149 -3.10 12.37 -9.93
C SER A 149 -3.72 13.61 -10.57
N PHE A 150 -3.04 14.76 -10.54
CA PHE A 150 -3.46 15.96 -11.28
C PHE A 150 -3.31 15.82 -12.81
N LEU A 151 -2.66 14.76 -13.32
CA LEU A 151 -2.63 14.49 -14.75
C LEU A 151 -4.01 14.13 -15.30
N ASN A 152 -4.89 13.55 -14.49
CA ASN A 152 -6.22 13.12 -14.92
C ASN A 152 -7.09 14.28 -15.49
N PRO A 153 -7.25 15.43 -14.80
CA PRO A 153 -7.95 16.58 -15.38
C PRO A 153 -7.21 17.20 -16.58
N ILE A 154 -5.88 17.13 -16.64
CA ILE A 154 -5.10 17.63 -17.79
C ILE A 154 -5.37 16.76 -19.04
N LEU A 155 -5.38 15.44 -18.87
CA LEU A 155 -5.74 14.47 -19.91
C LEU A 155 -7.17 14.70 -20.40
N LEU A 156 -8.11 14.95 -19.49
CA LEU A 156 -9.49 15.28 -19.84
C LEU A 156 -9.57 16.56 -20.69
N SER A 157 -8.84 17.62 -20.32
CA SER A 157 -8.79 18.86 -21.12
C SER A 157 -8.18 18.64 -22.52
N ARG A 158 -7.16 17.77 -22.63
CA ARG A 158 -6.57 17.38 -23.93
C ARG A 158 -7.54 16.58 -24.79
N LEU A 159 -8.28 15.65 -24.18
CA LEU A 159 -9.32 14.88 -24.85
C LEU A 159 -10.45 15.79 -25.34
N LEU A 160 -10.89 16.76 -24.53
CA LEU A 160 -11.89 17.75 -24.93
C LEU A 160 -11.40 18.62 -26.11
N GLY A 161 -10.13 19.02 -26.11
CA GLY A 161 -9.51 19.73 -27.23
C GLY A 161 -9.48 18.90 -28.53
N PHE A 162 -9.18 17.60 -28.42
CA PHE A 162 -9.23 16.66 -29.54
C PHE A 162 -10.64 16.54 -30.14
N VAL A 163 -11.66 16.35 -29.28
CA VAL A 163 -13.05 16.24 -29.71
C VAL A 163 -13.55 17.53 -30.39
N ALA A 164 -13.10 18.70 -29.92
CA ALA A 164 -13.44 19.98 -30.54
C ALA A 164 -12.77 20.18 -31.92
N SER A 165 -11.53 19.70 -32.10
CA SER A 165 -10.78 19.82 -33.36
C SER A 165 -11.15 18.76 -34.40
N TYR A 166 -11.86 17.70 -34.00
CA TYR A 166 -12.31 16.61 -34.90
C TYR A 166 -13.17 17.10 -36.07
N ASN A 167 -13.89 18.22 -35.92
CA ASN A 167 -14.73 18.81 -36.97
C ASN A 167 -13.96 19.75 -37.93
N THR A 168 -12.65 19.92 -37.76
CA THR A 168 -11.82 20.84 -38.55
C THR A 168 -10.99 20.05 -39.57
N PRO A 169 -10.71 20.55 -40.80
CA PRO A 169 -10.03 19.79 -41.86
C PRO A 169 -8.58 19.34 -41.57
N GLN A 170 -8.01 19.76 -40.44
CA GLN A 170 -6.69 19.40 -39.92
C GLN A 170 -6.82 18.60 -38.61
N GLY A 171 -7.76 17.65 -38.58
CA GLY A 171 -8.01 16.80 -37.41
C GLY A 171 -6.86 15.84 -37.15
N GLU A 172 -6.41 15.77 -35.90
CA GLU A 172 -5.47 14.75 -35.46
C GLU A 172 -6.07 13.34 -35.66
N PRO A 173 -5.26 12.32 -35.97
CA PRO A 173 -5.70 10.93 -36.11
C PRO A 173 -6.51 10.41 -34.91
N ILE A 174 -7.51 9.56 -35.16
CA ILE A 174 -8.44 9.03 -34.12
C ILE A 174 -7.75 8.19 -33.03
N GLU A 175 -6.56 7.66 -33.32
CA GLU A 175 -5.74 6.85 -32.42
C GLU A 175 -5.32 7.60 -31.14
N TYR A 176 -5.10 8.92 -31.22
CA TYR A 176 -4.75 9.73 -30.06
C TYR A 176 -5.90 9.82 -29.04
N GLY A 177 -7.16 9.85 -29.51
CA GLY A 177 -8.34 9.85 -28.65
C GLY A 177 -8.44 8.58 -27.79
N TYR A 178 -8.22 7.40 -28.40
CA TYR A 178 -8.20 6.12 -27.69
C TYR A 178 -7.06 6.06 -26.67
N PHE A 179 -5.88 6.59 -27.03
CA PHE A 179 -4.73 6.66 -26.13
C PHE A 179 -5.02 7.52 -24.89
N TYR A 180 -5.58 8.72 -25.05
CA TYR A 180 -5.93 9.59 -23.92
C TYR A 180 -6.98 8.94 -22.99
N ALA A 181 -8.02 8.32 -23.55
CA ALA A 181 -9.04 7.64 -22.76
C ALA A 181 -8.48 6.42 -21.98
N ALA A 182 -7.64 5.60 -22.63
CA ALA A 182 -6.98 4.47 -21.98
C ALA A 182 -6.00 4.93 -20.88
N ALA A 183 -5.24 6.00 -21.13
CA ALA A 183 -4.34 6.59 -20.14
C ALA A 183 -5.10 7.10 -18.92
N MET A 184 -6.24 7.78 -19.11
CA MET A 184 -7.09 8.23 -18.00
C MET A 184 -7.61 7.08 -17.15
N PHE A 185 -8.01 5.98 -17.78
CA PHE A 185 -8.46 4.77 -17.06
C PHE A 185 -7.35 4.17 -16.21
N ILE A 186 -6.15 4.01 -16.76
CA ILE A 186 -4.98 3.46 -16.05
C ILE A 186 -4.60 4.37 -14.87
N VAL A 187 -4.55 5.69 -15.10
CA VAL A 187 -4.27 6.68 -14.05
C VAL A 187 -5.29 6.58 -12.92
N ALA A 188 -6.59 6.45 -13.24
CA ALA A 188 -7.65 6.30 -12.25
C ALA A 188 -7.50 5.01 -11.42
N CYS A 189 -7.16 3.88 -12.04
CA CYS A 189 -6.91 2.62 -11.32
C CYS A 189 -5.73 2.73 -10.36
N VAL A 190 -4.60 3.28 -10.83
CA VAL A 190 -3.39 3.48 -10.01
C VAL A 190 -3.68 4.44 -8.85
N GLN A 191 -4.41 5.52 -9.10
CA GLN A 191 -4.81 6.49 -8.09
C GLN A 191 -5.65 5.83 -6.98
N THR A 192 -6.68 5.07 -7.34
CA THR A 192 -7.53 4.37 -6.37
C THR A 192 -6.73 3.40 -5.50
N LEU A 193 -5.86 2.59 -6.12
CA LEU A 193 -4.99 1.65 -5.41
C LEU A 193 -4.02 2.37 -4.45
N ALA A 194 -3.37 3.43 -4.91
CA ALA A 194 -2.46 4.22 -4.10
C ALA A 194 -3.17 4.89 -2.92
N SER A 195 -4.40 5.38 -3.13
CA SER A 195 -5.23 5.96 -2.07
C SER A 195 -5.58 4.93 -1.00
N GLN A 196 -6.01 3.74 -1.43
CA GLN A 196 -6.35 2.66 -0.50
C GLN A 196 -5.15 2.20 0.34
N GLN A 197 -3.98 2.07 -0.29
CA GLN A 197 -2.74 1.73 0.43
C GLN A 197 -2.36 2.78 1.46
N HIS A 198 -2.47 4.05 1.12
CA HIS A 198 -2.20 5.14 2.05
C HIS A 198 -3.12 5.09 3.27
N LEU A 199 -4.42 4.86 3.07
CA LEU A 199 -5.38 4.71 4.16
C LEU A 199 -4.98 3.58 5.10
N VAL A 200 -4.62 2.41 4.56
CA VAL A 200 -4.22 1.26 5.39
C VAL A 200 -2.92 1.53 6.17
N GLN A 201 -1.91 2.16 5.56
CA GLN A 201 -0.68 2.52 6.27
C GLN A 201 -0.94 3.53 7.41
N ASN A 202 -1.79 4.52 7.18
CA ASN A 202 -2.19 5.48 8.20
C ASN A 202 -2.96 4.82 9.36
N GLN A 203 -3.91 3.94 9.02
CA GLN A 203 -4.64 3.15 10.01
C GLN A 203 -3.68 2.33 10.89
N ARG A 204 -2.71 1.67 10.26
CA ARG A 204 -1.70 0.87 10.94
C ARG A 204 -0.86 1.70 11.91
N ILE A 205 -0.29 2.83 11.45
CA ILE A 205 0.52 3.72 12.30
C ILE A 205 -0.29 4.20 13.50
N ARG A 206 -1.55 4.60 13.28
CA ARG A 206 -2.45 5.03 14.37
C ARG A 206 -2.67 3.91 15.39
N THR A 207 -2.94 2.68 14.95
CA THR A 207 -3.16 1.55 15.86
C THR A 207 -1.92 1.28 16.70
N ILE A 208 -0.75 1.26 16.07
CA ILE A 208 0.54 1.06 16.76
C ILE A 208 0.79 2.15 17.78
N MET A 209 0.58 3.41 17.40
CA MET A 209 0.75 4.56 18.27
C MET A 209 -0.18 4.49 19.49
N LYS A 210 -1.46 4.17 19.27
CA LYS A 210 -2.43 3.97 20.37
C LYS A 210 -2.01 2.86 21.32
N ALA A 211 -1.64 1.69 20.79
CA ALA A 211 -1.18 0.56 21.59
C ALA A 211 0.04 0.93 22.45
N GLY A 212 1.03 1.61 21.86
CA GLY A 212 2.21 2.08 22.59
C GLY A 212 1.88 3.05 23.72
N TYR A 213 0.95 3.99 23.51
CA TYR A 213 0.53 4.90 24.59
C TYR A 213 -0.20 4.19 25.72
N ILE A 214 -1.12 3.28 25.39
CA ILE A 214 -1.86 2.52 26.40
C ILE A 214 -0.88 1.73 27.28
N THR A 215 0.08 1.02 26.68
CA THR A 215 1.11 0.29 27.40
C THR A 215 1.98 1.22 28.27
N ALA A 216 2.40 2.37 27.73
CA ALA A 216 3.20 3.33 28.48
C ALA A 216 2.46 3.92 29.69
N ILE A 217 1.16 4.25 29.53
CA ILE A 217 0.31 4.73 30.61
C ILE A 217 0.14 3.63 31.66
N TYR A 218 -0.15 2.41 31.24
CA TYR A 218 -0.32 1.27 32.14
C TYR A 218 0.93 0.98 32.99
N GLN A 219 2.12 1.03 32.38
CA GLN A 219 3.38 0.87 33.10
C GLN A 219 3.59 1.99 34.13
N LYS A 220 3.22 3.23 33.79
CA LYS A 220 3.31 4.37 34.71
C LYS A 220 2.32 4.23 35.87
N THR A 221 1.08 3.80 35.62
CA THR A 221 0.08 3.63 36.67
C THR A 221 0.44 2.49 37.63
N MET A 222 1.01 1.38 37.13
CA MET A 222 1.43 0.27 37.99
C MET A 222 2.61 0.62 38.91
N LEU A 223 3.53 1.47 38.43
CA LEU A 223 4.65 1.92 39.26
C LEU A 223 4.26 2.97 40.30
N LEU A 224 3.13 3.67 40.10
CA LEU A 224 2.65 4.72 41.01
C LEU A 224 1.82 4.16 42.18
N SER A 225 1.31 2.93 42.08
CA SER A 225 0.37 2.33 43.03
C SER A 225 0.98 1.88 44.38
N ASN A 226 2.24 2.20 44.67
CA ASN A 226 2.95 1.73 45.87
C ASN A 226 3.53 2.87 46.73
N ASP A 227 3.19 4.13 46.43
CA ASP A 227 3.64 5.32 47.17
C ASP A 227 2.55 5.93 48.11
N THR A 228 1.59 5.11 48.54
CA THR A 228 0.59 5.44 49.58
C THR A 228 0.56 4.37 50.64
#